data_AF-A0A1E7EZK4-F1
#
_entry.id   AF-A0A1E7EZK4-F1
#
_cell.length_a   1.000
_cell.length_b   1.000
_cell.length_c   1.000
_cell.angle_alpha   90.00
_cell.angle_beta   90.00
_cell.angle_gamma   90.00
#
_symmetry.space_group_name_H-M   'P 1'
#
loop_
_entity.id
_entity.type
_entity.pdbx_description
1 polymer ?
#
loop_
_entity_poly.entity_id
_entity_poly.type
_entity_poly.pdbx_seq_one_letter_code
_entity_poly.pdbx_strand_id
1 'polypeptide(L)'
;MTYVYEECAGDDNENEEEEEELFLYNHVRGGGNRHSYSYSHSGDTSISKKKRKRIVYVVTLFAIVTISAAIAIAIAIAIGATTFLHDFSRNSPASTEQPTEPTEIFDPQIAWLASFPNSGTSFTLTMVARATNTSFATNYGIEAKYGVRDGTPSLSIYGPNHPEGPFMPDPVTSFHHRQLPYGKYVITKTHCGGYCFNCGPKEYAYGYNGNDNGNDGTAGILTNETATALATAPIAIASQLVIPQPPPLSFLQDCASGHAVDQNGDLIDVSYPPERVSRVIHLIRNPFHNVIARYHLERKHHRDANTTKDQQWLIEHPDNGTGMSLFCQELDRMKRRGDEEIDFFLSDHFLKKNADADAEGQEEVVSFKRRNGGGDHHDATTTSGPPSSTSSSDWKNIISNVPCRGDFFRYVQWHNLLHESLDYLPYKLPVLTVYYEDYQPPQFMDTAQSILEFLDLEAVAGDKRGNVKWAEFVSHTDYETFFTSEQKEYIELFLSEISSYQVWGEIQHYF
;
A
#
# COMPACT_ATOMS: atom_id res chain seq x y z
N MET A 1 17.79 33.28 -36.45
CA MET A 1 17.42 31.87 -36.28
C MET A 1 16.80 31.76 -34.92
N THR A 2 15.48 31.82 -34.89
CA THR A 2 14.65 31.87 -33.69
C THR A 2 14.35 30.43 -33.30
N TYR A 3 14.81 29.99 -32.13
CA TYR A 3 14.49 28.67 -31.62
C TYR A 3 13.09 28.70 -31.03
N VAL A 4 12.21 27.90 -31.62
CA VAL A 4 10.87 27.61 -31.12
C VAL A 4 11.07 26.62 -29.97
N TYR A 5 10.68 27.01 -28.76
CA TYR A 5 10.42 26.07 -27.67
C TYR A 5 9.13 25.34 -28.03
N GLU A 6 9.23 24.03 -28.19
CA GLU A 6 8.06 23.15 -28.24
C GLU A 6 7.68 22.88 -26.79
N GLU A 7 6.62 23.54 -26.33
CA GLU A 7 5.97 23.30 -25.04
C GLU A 7 5.45 21.85 -25.04
N CYS A 8 6.13 20.95 -24.34
CA CYS A 8 5.49 19.72 -23.88
C CYS A 8 4.51 20.13 -22.79
N ALA A 9 3.22 19.86 -23.03
CA ALA A 9 2.14 20.06 -22.09
C ALA A 9 2.52 19.53 -20.70
N GLY A 10 2.50 20.42 -19.71
CA GLY A 10 2.71 20.10 -18.32
C GLY A 10 1.48 19.46 -17.68
N ASP A 11 1.78 18.73 -16.60
CA ASP A 11 0.95 18.42 -15.43
C ASP A 11 -0.41 17.75 -15.62
N ASP A 12 -0.37 16.41 -15.65
CA ASP A 12 -1.41 15.54 -15.10
C ASP A 12 -0.84 14.25 -14.43
N ASN A 13 0.47 13.99 -14.48
CA ASN A 13 1.06 12.71 -14.02
C ASN A 13 1.15 12.53 -12.50
N GLU A 14 1.26 13.60 -11.71
CA GLU A 14 1.32 13.48 -10.23
C GLU A 14 -0.05 13.07 -9.65
N ASN A 15 -1.16 13.36 -10.34
CA ASN A 15 -2.50 12.98 -9.88
C ASN A 15 -2.69 11.46 -9.85
N GLU A 16 -2.06 10.71 -10.78
CA GLU A 16 -2.21 9.26 -10.90
C GLU A 16 -1.37 8.45 -9.89
N GLU A 17 -0.16 8.91 -9.52
CA GLU A 17 0.73 8.18 -8.60
C GLU A 17 0.18 8.12 -7.15
N GLU A 18 -0.71 9.06 -6.81
CA GLU A 18 -1.41 9.13 -5.53
C GLU A 18 -2.89 8.68 -5.59
N GLU A 19 -3.45 8.40 -6.78
CA GLU A 19 -4.81 7.82 -6.90
C GLU A 19 -4.87 6.37 -6.38
N GLU A 20 -3.73 5.67 -6.34
CA GLU A 20 -3.64 4.26 -5.93
C GLU A 20 -3.96 4.04 -4.43
N GLU A 21 -3.63 5.00 -3.55
CA GLU A 21 -4.00 4.93 -2.12
C GLU A 21 -5.48 5.31 -1.87
N LEU A 22 -6.13 6.00 -2.82
CA LEU A 22 -7.49 6.53 -2.72
C LEU A 22 -8.58 5.44 -2.62
N PHE A 23 -8.34 4.27 -3.20
CA PHE A 23 -9.37 3.23 -3.32
C PHE A 23 -9.55 2.42 -2.03
N LEU A 24 -8.45 2.07 -1.34
CA LEU A 24 -8.52 1.36 -0.06
C LEU A 24 -9.23 2.20 1.01
N TYR A 25 -8.95 3.51 1.04
CA TYR A 25 -9.57 4.43 1.99
C TYR A 25 -11.11 4.48 1.87
N ASN A 26 -11.63 4.57 0.64
CA ASN A 26 -13.07 4.67 0.39
C ASN A 26 -13.83 3.38 0.68
N HIS A 27 -13.20 2.21 0.55
CA HIS A 27 -13.84 0.92 0.87
C HIS A 27 -14.01 0.75 2.39
N VAL A 28 -12.99 1.13 3.18
CA VAL A 28 -13.04 1.11 4.65
C VAL A 28 -14.11 2.07 5.20
N ARG A 29 -14.32 3.23 4.55
CA ARG A 29 -15.32 4.22 4.99
C ARG A 29 -16.77 3.87 4.60
N GLY A 30 -16.95 2.94 3.65
CA GLY A 30 -18.24 2.64 3.00
C GLY A 30 -19.09 1.51 3.60
N GLY A 31 -18.60 0.80 4.63
CA GLY A 31 -19.25 -0.39 5.21
C GLY A 31 -20.56 -0.16 6.01
N GLY A 32 -21.04 1.07 6.13
CA GLY A 32 -22.25 1.40 6.88
C GLY A 32 -23.54 1.37 6.04
N ASN A 33 -24.32 0.28 6.16
CA ASN A 33 -25.77 0.17 5.89
C ASN A 33 -26.34 0.94 4.67
N ARG A 34 -26.41 0.28 3.50
CA ARG A 34 -27.30 0.72 2.41
C ARG A 34 -28.76 0.37 2.71
N HIS A 35 -29.52 1.32 3.24
CA HIS A 35 -30.98 1.29 3.15
C HIS A 35 -31.43 1.75 1.75
N SER A 36 -32.14 0.87 1.05
CA SER A 36 -32.76 1.13 -0.26
C SER A 36 -33.90 2.14 -0.13
N TYR A 37 -33.73 3.34 -0.67
CA TYR A 37 -34.85 4.26 -0.90
C TYR A 37 -35.49 4.01 -2.27
N SER A 38 -36.74 3.54 -2.27
CA SER A 38 -37.57 3.46 -3.48
C SER A 38 -38.16 4.83 -3.80
N TYR A 39 -37.83 5.39 -4.97
CA TYR A 39 -38.40 6.65 -5.46
C TYR A 39 -39.65 6.38 -6.32
N SER A 40 -40.81 6.88 -5.91
CA SER A 40 -42.04 6.88 -6.71
C SER A 40 -42.08 8.07 -7.66
N HIS A 41 -42.14 7.83 -8.96
CA HIS A 41 -42.33 8.86 -9.99
C HIS A 41 -43.82 9.11 -10.25
N SER A 42 -44.31 10.33 -9.97
CA SER A 42 -45.59 10.83 -10.47
C SER A 42 -45.36 11.51 -11.83
N GLY A 43 -45.94 10.96 -12.89
CA GLY A 43 -45.85 11.50 -14.23
C GLY A 43 -46.82 12.64 -14.49
N ASP A 44 -46.35 13.65 -15.21
CA ASP A 44 -47.21 14.63 -15.88
C ASP A 44 -46.73 14.77 -17.34
N THR A 45 -47.61 14.44 -18.30
CA THR A 45 -47.28 14.42 -19.73
C THR A 45 -48.16 15.36 -20.52
N SER A 46 -47.58 16.47 -20.96
CA SER A 46 -48.15 17.36 -21.97
C SER A 46 -47.09 17.64 -23.05
N ILE A 47 -46.98 16.74 -24.02
CA ILE A 47 -46.07 16.89 -25.16
C ILE A 47 -46.85 17.43 -26.37
N SER A 48 -46.48 18.65 -26.76
CA SER A 48 -46.99 19.39 -27.93
C SER A 48 -46.88 18.60 -29.25
N LYS A 49 -47.99 18.60 -30.01
CA LYS A 49 -48.19 17.90 -31.31
C LYS A 49 -47.14 18.22 -32.38
N LYS A 50 -46.34 19.29 -32.24
CA LYS A 50 -45.26 19.64 -33.18
C LYS A 50 -44.01 18.75 -33.04
N LYS A 51 -43.77 18.12 -31.89
CA LYS A 51 -42.62 17.22 -31.66
C LYS A 51 -42.80 15.81 -32.27
N ARG A 52 -44.04 15.33 -32.48
CA ARG A 52 -44.30 13.99 -33.03
C ARG A 52 -43.80 13.80 -34.48
N LYS A 53 -43.85 14.84 -35.33
CA LYS A 53 -43.42 14.70 -36.73
C LYS A 53 -41.89 14.60 -36.90
N ARG A 54 -41.12 15.24 -36.02
CA ARG A 54 -39.65 15.14 -36.03
C ARG A 54 -39.17 13.78 -35.50
N ILE A 55 -39.84 13.25 -34.47
CA ILE A 55 -39.49 11.94 -33.90
C ILE A 55 -39.73 10.82 -34.92
N VAL A 56 -40.84 10.84 -35.66
CA VAL A 56 -41.11 9.83 -36.69
C VAL A 56 -40.04 9.85 -37.78
N TYR A 57 -39.59 11.02 -38.23
CA TYR A 57 -38.56 11.11 -39.27
C TYR A 57 -37.20 10.60 -38.78
N VAL A 58 -36.81 10.92 -37.54
CA VAL A 58 -35.55 10.45 -36.94
C VAL A 58 -35.56 8.94 -36.75
N VAL A 59 -36.67 8.37 -36.27
CA VAL A 59 -36.80 6.91 -36.07
C VAL A 59 -36.74 6.16 -37.41
N THR A 60 -37.40 6.67 -38.46
CA THR A 60 -37.34 6.04 -39.78
C THR A 60 -35.93 6.11 -40.38
N LEU A 61 -35.21 7.23 -40.22
CA LEU A 61 -33.84 7.35 -40.71
C LEU A 61 -32.91 6.38 -39.98
N PHE A 62 -33.06 6.24 -38.65
CA PHE A 62 -32.28 5.30 -37.85
C PHE A 62 -32.54 3.83 -38.23
N ALA A 63 -33.80 3.49 -38.55
CA ALA A 63 -34.17 2.17 -39.04
C ALA A 63 -33.53 1.85 -40.41
N ILE A 64 -33.47 2.82 -41.32
CA ILE A 64 -32.83 2.62 -42.63
C ILE A 64 -31.31 2.41 -42.47
N VAL A 65 -30.64 3.19 -41.62
CA VAL A 65 -29.20 3.06 -41.38
C VAL A 65 -28.85 1.72 -40.75
N THR A 66 -29.62 1.27 -39.76
CA THR A 66 -29.39 -0.03 -39.09
C THR A 66 -29.62 -1.21 -40.02
N ILE A 67 -30.65 -1.18 -40.87
CA ILE A 67 -30.88 -2.23 -41.89
C ILE A 67 -29.73 -2.26 -42.91
N SER A 68 -29.26 -1.09 -43.34
CA SER A 68 -28.16 -0.98 -44.31
C SER A 68 -26.85 -1.57 -43.76
N ALA A 69 -26.54 -1.28 -42.49
CA ALA A 69 -25.37 -1.83 -41.81
C ALA A 69 -25.45 -3.35 -41.63
N ALA A 70 -26.63 -3.89 -41.27
CA ALA A 70 -26.84 -5.32 -41.13
C ALA A 70 -26.65 -6.08 -42.47
N ILE A 71 -27.11 -5.49 -43.58
CA ILE A 71 -26.90 -6.08 -44.92
C ILE A 71 -25.41 -6.08 -45.29
N ALA A 72 -24.68 -5.01 -45.01
CA ALA A 72 -23.24 -4.94 -45.28
C ALA A 72 -22.44 -5.99 -44.48
N ILE A 73 -22.78 -6.19 -43.21
CA ILE A 73 -22.16 -7.22 -42.36
C ILE A 73 -22.46 -8.62 -42.89
N ALA A 74 -23.71 -8.90 -43.28
CA ALA A 74 -24.09 -10.20 -43.83
C ALA A 74 -23.34 -10.52 -45.14
N ILE A 75 -23.13 -9.52 -46.01
CA ILE A 75 -22.33 -9.69 -47.24
C ILE A 75 -20.85 -9.95 -46.90
N ALA A 76 -20.28 -9.24 -45.93
CA ALA A 76 -18.89 -9.45 -45.52
C ALA A 76 -18.66 -10.87 -44.93
N ILE A 77 -19.59 -11.37 -44.12
CA ILE A 77 -19.54 -12.74 -43.58
C ILE A 77 -19.64 -13.78 -44.71
N ALA A 78 -20.54 -13.58 -45.68
CA ALA A 78 -20.68 -14.49 -46.82
C ALA A 78 -19.42 -14.55 -47.69
N ILE A 79 -18.73 -13.41 -47.89
CA ILE A 79 -17.47 -13.36 -48.64
C ILE A 79 -16.34 -14.01 -47.81
N GLY A 80 -16.24 -13.77 -46.52
CA GLY A 80 -15.24 -14.41 -45.65
C GLY A 80 -15.40 -15.93 -45.51
N ALA A 81 -16.63 -16.43 -45.48
CA ALA A 81 -16.91 -17.86 -45.39
C ALA A 81 -16.49 -18.64 -46.66
N THR A 82 -16.55 -17.98 -47.83
CA THR A 82 -16.17 -18.61 -49.12
C THR A 82 -14.66 -18.64 -49.33
N THR A 83 -13.89 -17.70 -48.76
CA THR A 83 -12.43 -17.75 -48.78
C THR A 83 -11.86 -18.72 -47.75
N PHE A 84 -12.48 -18.83 -46.56
CA PHE A 84 -12.00 -19.72 -45.49
C PHE A 84 -12.14 -21.22 -45.83
N LEU A 85 -13.17 -21.61 -46.60
CA LEU A 85 -13.37 -23.00 -47.00
C LEU A 85 -12.41 -23.48 -48.11
N HIS A 86 -11.73 -22.56 -48.82
CA HIS A 86 -10.79 -22.95 -49.87
C HIS A 86 -9.37 -23.24 -49.35
N ASP A 87 -9.02 -22.77 -48.15
CA ASP A 87 -7.69 -23.00 -47.54
C ASP A 87 -7.63 -24.24 -46.63
N PHE A 88 -8.75 -24.76 -46.15
CA PHE A 88 -8.77 -25.91 -45.24
C PHE A 88 -8.52 -27.28 -45.89
N SER A 89 -8.38 -27.35 -47.23
CA SER A 89 -8.27 -28.63 -47.95
C SER A 89 -6.85 -29.03 -48.36
N ARG A 90 -5.79 -28.26 -48.01
CA ARG A 90 -4.41 -28.66 -48.33
C ARG A 90 -3.48 -28.53 -47.13
N ASN A 91 -3.02 -29.70 -46.68
CA ASN A 91 -1.86 -29.96 -45.82
C ASN A 91 -2.14 -29.94 -44.31
N SER A 92 -2.56 -31.09 -43.76
CA SER A 92 -2.14 -31.49 -42.41
C SER A 92 -0.82 -32.26 -42.53
N PRO A 93 0.35 -31.63 -42.32
CA PRO A 93 1.56 -32.39 -42.04
C PRO A 93 1.43 -33.04 -40.66
N ALA A 94 1.77 -34.32 -40.57
CA ALA A 94 1.89 -35.03 -39.31
C ALA A 94 2.85 -34.26 -38.39
N SER A 95 2.33 -33.74 -37.28
CA SER A 95 3.14 -33.05 -36.28
C SER A 95 3.99 -34.08 -35.55
N THR A 96 5.27 -34.14 -35.92
CA THR A 96 6.30 -34.77 -35.12
C THR A 96 6.35 -34.02 -33.78
N GLU A 97 5.88 -34.64 -32.69
CA GLU A 97 6.04 -34.14 -31.33
C GLU A 97 7.54 -33.97 -31.07
N GLN A 98 8.03 -32.73 -31.16
CA GLN A 98 9.35 -32.42 -30.66
C GLN A 98 9.32 -32.53 -29.13
N PRO A 99 10.36 -33.11 -28.52
CA PRO A 99 10.51 -33.11 -27.07
C PRO A 99 10.41 -31.66 -26.59
N THR A 100 9.38 -31.36 -25.83
CA THR A 100 9.24 -30.07 -25.15
C THR A 100 10.41 -29.96 -24.18
N GLU A 101 11.37 -29.10 -24.50
CA GLU A 101 12.39 -28.62 -23.57
C GLU A 101 11.71 -28.31 -22.23
N PRO A 102 12.26 -28.77 -21.10
CA PRO A 102 11.68 -28.49 -19.80
C PRO A 102 11.59 -26.97 -19.64
N THR A 103 10.36 -26.45 -19.61
CA THR A 103 10.11 -25.05 -19.34
C THR A 103 10.69 -24.73 -17.98
N GLU A 104 11.75 -23.92 -17.96
CA GLU A 104 12.37 -23.40 -16.74
C GLU A 104 11.26 -22.81 -15.88
N ILE A 105 11.05 -23.41 -14.70
CA ILE A 105 9.97 -23.01 -13.79
C ILE A 105 10.29 -21.59 -13.33
N PHE A 106 9.47 -20.63 -13.79
CA PHE A 106 9.56 -19.26 -13.34
C PHE A 106 9.19 -19.19 -11.86
N ASP A 107 10.19 -18.98 -11.01
CA ASP A 107 10.03 -18.84 -9.56
C ASP A 107 10.62 -17.48 -9.12
N PRO A 108 9.85 -16.38 -9.27
CA PRO A 108 10.32 -15.05 -8.91
C PRO A 108 10.58 -14.96 -7.40
N GLN A 109 11.68 -14.31 -7.03
CA GLN A 109 12.00 -14.05 -5.62
C GLN A 109 11.36 -12.74 -5.17
N ILE A 110 10.73 -12.72 -4.00
CA ILE A 110 10.09 -11.52 -3.46
C ILE A 110 11.14 -10.67 -2.74
N ALA A 111 11.20 -9.38 -3.09
CA ALA A 111 11.83 -8.36 -2.27
C ALA A 111 10.75 -7.40 -1.77
N TRP A 112 10.51 -7.37 -0.46
CA TRP A 112 9.55 -6.42 0.08
C TRP A 112 10.07 -5.00 -0.02
N LEU A 113 9.23 -4.09 -0.51
CA LEU A 113 9.34 -2.66 -0.22
C LEU A 113 8.40 -2.39 0.96
N ALA A 114 8.94 -2.54 2.16
CA ALA A 114 8.23 -2.34 3.40
C ALA A 114 8.31 -0.86 3.78
N SER A 115 7.15 -0.21 3.87
CA SER A 115 7.08 1.18 4.31
C SER A 115 5.82 1.46 5.13
N PHE A 116 5.89 2.42 6.05
CA PHE A 116 4.67 3.00 6.59
C PHE A 116 3.85 3.65 5.45
N PRO A 117 2.51 3.64 5.47
CA PRO A 117 1.70 4.26 4.42
C PRO A 117 2.09 5.73 4.17
N ASN A 118 1.98 6.19 2.91
CA ASN A 118 2.39 7.54 2.50
C ASN A 118 3.89 7.86 2.69
N SER A 119 4.78 6.87 2.81
CA SER A 119 6.24 7.10 2.90
C SER A 119 6.97 7.23 1.56
N GLY A 120 6.26 7.27 0.42
CA GLY A 120 6.89 7.38 -0.91
C GLY A 120 7.06 6.06 -1.66
N THR A 121 6.25 5.06 -1.31
CA THR A 121 6.25 3.73 -1.91
C THR A 121 6.00 3.77 -3.41
N SER A 122 4.99 4.53 -3.85
CA SER A 122 4.63 4.68 -5.28
C SER A 122 5.78 5.27 -6.08
N PHE A 123 6.44 6.31 -5.57
CA PHE A 123 7.62 6.90 -6.22
C PHE A 123 8.74 5.88 -6.37
N THR A 124 9.05 5.13 -5.31
CA THR A 124 10.12 4.11 -5.30
C THR A 124 9.85 3.01 -6.34
N LEU A 125 8.61 2.47 -6.36
CA LEU A 125 8.20 1.47 -7.34
C LEU A 125 8.29 2.00 -8.77
N THR A 126 7.79 3.22 -9.01
CA THR A 126 7.82 3.87 -10.32
C THR A 126 9.24 4.13 -10.79
N MET A 127 10.12 4.58 -9.89
CA MET A 127 11.54 4.77 -10.17
C MET A 127 12.18 3.44 -10.61
N VAL A 128 12.04 2.36 -9.82
CA VAL A 128 12.61 1.05 -10.15
C VAL A 128 12.06 0.55 -11.48
N ALA A 129 10.74 0.61 -11.66
CA ALA A 129 10.10 0.19 -12.89
C ALA A 129 10.70 0.97 -14.07
N ARG A 130 10.68 2.31 -14.05
CA ARG A 130 11.15 3.17 -15.16
C ARG A 130 12.63 2.94 -15.47
N ALA A 131 13.45 2.77 -14.44
CA ALA A 131 14.88 2.54 -14.60
C ALA A 131 15.20 1.19 -15.26
N THR A 132 14.42 0.14 -14.98
CA THR A 132 14.71 -1.24 -15.40
C THR A 132 13.84 -1.74 -16.55
N ASN A 133 12.80 -0.98 -16.90
CA ASN A 133 11.73 -1.41 -17.80
C ASN A 133 11.07 -2.74 -17.39
N THR A 134 11.07 -3.06 -16.09
CA THR A 134 10.33 -4.20 -15.53
C THR A 134 9.13 -3.73 -14.72
N SER A 135 8.23 -4.67 -14.40
CA SER A 135 7.11 -4.41 -13.49
C SER A 135 7.50 -4.69 -12.04
N PHE A 136 6.56 -4.44 -11.13
CA PHE A 136 6.64 -4.70 -9.71
C PHE A 136 5.42 -5.50 -9.25
N ALA A 137 5.33 -5.81 -7.96
CA ALA A 137 4.16 -6.42 -7.36
C ALA A 137 3.65 -5.62 -6.15
N THR A 138 2.45 -5.96 -5.69
CA THR A 138 1.83 -5.43 -4.49
C THR A 138 1.06 -6.55 -3.78
N ASN A 139 1.01 -6.51 -2.45
CA ASN A 139 0.10 -7.38 -1.69
C ASN A 139 -1.36 -6.94 -1.81
N TYR A 140 -1.64 -5.78 -2.41
CA TYR A 140 -2.96 -5.17 -2.47
C TYR A 140 -3.50 -5.25 -3.90
N GLY A 141 -4.13 -6.36 -4.26
CA GLY A 141 -4.65 -6.64 -5.60
C GLY A 141 -5.63 -5.60 -6.14
N ILE A 142 -6.30 -4.84 -5.26
CA ILE A 142 -7.08 -3.65 -5.62
C ILE A 142 -6.22 -2.54 -6.24
N GLU A 143 -5.05 -2.26 -5.65
CA GLU A 143 -4.15 -1.20 -6.11
C GLU A 143 -3.57 -1.53 -7.48
N ALA A 144 -3.45 -2.82 -7.80
CA ALA A 144 -3.04 -3.31 -9.11
C ALA A 144 -4.09 -3.04 -10.22
N LYS A 145 -5.12 -2.23 -9.95
CA LYS A 145 -6.22 -1.86 -10.86
C LYS A 145 -7.07 -3.04 -11.34
N TYR A 146 -6.96 -4.19 -10.68
CA TYR A 146 -7.94 -5.26 -10.85
C TYR A 146 -9.22 -4.85 -10.12
N GLY A 147 -10.31 -4.82 -10.87
CA GLY A 147 -11.51 -4.16 -10.43
C GLY A 147 -12.62 -5.13 -10.04
N VAL A 148 -13.26 -4.81 -8.92
CA VAL A 148 -14.66 -5.21 -8.64
C VAL A 148 -15.61 -4.68 -9.73
N ARG A 149 -15.21 -3.61 -10.45
CA ARG A 149 -16.05 -2.96 -11.47
C ARG A 149 -16.13 -3.72 -12.79
N ASP A 150 -15.05 -4.35 -13.21
CA ASP A 150 -14.98 -5.14 -14.44
C ASP A 150 -14.91 -6.65 -14.18
N GLY A 151 -14.70 -7.06 -12.93
CA GLY A 151 -14.66 -8.46 -12.50
C GLY A 151 -13.36 -9.15 -12.89
N THR A 152 -12.31 -8.40 -13.22
CA THR A 152 -11.02 -8.98 -13.60
C THR A 152 -10.31 -9.49 -12.34
N PRO A 153 -9.99 -10.79 -12.25
CA PRO A 153 -9.31 -11.34 -11.07
C PRO A 153 -7.88 -10.81 -10.97
N SER A 154 -7.38 -10.66 -9.74
CA SER A 154 -5.99 -10.28 -9.50
C SER A 154 -5.04 -11.35 -10.04
N LEU A 155 -3.98 -10.91 -10.75
CA LEU A 155 -2.97 -11.81 -11.31
C LEU A 155 -1.79 -11.95 -10.35
N SER A 156 -1.66 -13.14 -9.76
CA SER A 156 -0.49 -13.50 -8.95
C SER A 156 0.78 -13.56 -9.81
N ILE A 157 1.91 -13.11 -9.26
CA ILE A 157 3.23 -13.22 -9.92
C ILE A 157 3.68 -14.66 -10.17
N TYR A 158 3.09 -15.62 -9.46
CA TYR A 158 3.35 -17.05 -9.57
C TYR A 158 2.29 -17.80 -10.39
N GLY A 159 1.31 -17.06 -10.94
CA GLY A 159 0.18 -17.64 -11.67
C GLY A 159 -0.76 -18.46 -10.78
N PRO A 160 -1.48 -19.45 -11.35
CA PRO A 160 -2.61 -20.12 -10.69
C PRO A 160 -2.22 -21.05 -9.53
N ASN A 161 -0.93 -21.37 -9.37
CA ASN A 161 -0.47 -22.25 -8.30
C ASN A 161 -0.39 -21.54 -6.94
N HIS A 162 -0.26 -20.21 -6.96
CA HIS A 162 -0.21 -19.38 -5.76
C HIS A 162 -1.16 -18.19 -5.91
N PRO A 163 -2.49 -18.43 -5.94
CA PRO A 163 -3.49 -17.38 -6.11
C PRO A 163 -3.50 -16.37 -4.95
N GLU A 164 -2.87 -16.69 -3.81
CA GLU A 164 -2.74 -15.81 -2.65
C GLU A 164 -1.83 -14.59 -2.86
N GLY A 165 -1.14 -14.51 -4.00
CA GLY A 165 -0.29 -13.38 -4.37
C GLY A 165 1.21 -13.58 -4.10
N PRO A 166 2.00 -12.50 -4.14
CA PRO A 166 1.61 -11.12 -4.41
C PRO A 166 1.17 -10.89 -5.87
N PHE A 167 0.59 -9.71 -6.16
CA PHE A 167 -0.10 -9.43 -7.42
C PHE A 167 0.65 -8.41 -8.27
N MET A 168 0.73 -8.65 -9.59
CA MET A 168 1.30 -7.71 -10.55
C MET A 168 0.26 -6.70 -11.04
N PRO A 169 0.58 -5.42 -11.31
CA PRO A 169 -0.36 -4.46 -11.90
C PRO A 169 -1.06 -4.98 -13.17
N ASP A 170 -2.32 -4.62 -13.38
CA ASP A 170 -3.12 -5.02 -14.55
C ASP A 170 -2.41 -4.64 -15.85
N PRO A 171 -2.06 -5.61 -16.72
CA PRO A 171 -1.35 -5.34 -17.96
C PRO A 171 -2.15 -4.52 -18.97
N VAL A 172 -3.48 -4.40 -18.82
CA VAL A 172 -4.35 -3.67 -19.74
C VAL A 172 -4.52 -2.22 -19.31
N THR A 173 -4.74 -1.99 -18.01
CA THR A 173 -5.09 -0.66 -17.48
C THR A 173 -3.93 0.06 -16.79
N SER A 174 -2.86 -0.65 -16.43
CA SER A 174 -1.70 -0.04 -15.79
C SER A 174 -0.71 0.51 -16.83
N PHE A 175 -0.29 1.77 -16.61
CA PHE A 175 0.87 2.33 -17.30
C PHE A 175 2.18 1.57 -17.00
N HIS A 176 2.15 0.68 -16.00
CA HIS A 176 3.24 -0.20 -15.59
C HIS A 176 3.14 -1.61 -16.19
N HIS A 177 2.41 -1.80 -17.30
CA HIS A 177 2.39 -3.07 -18.04
C HIS A 177 3.80 -3.41 -18.58
N ARG A 178 4.56 -4.13 -17.77
CA ARG A 178 5.93 -4.53 -18.06
C ARG A 178 6.10 -5.98 -17.66
N GLN A 179 7.13 -6.61 -18.20
CA GLN A 179 7.44 -7.97 -17.78
C GLN A 179 8.04 -7.96 -16.38
N LEU A 180 7.75 -9.00 -15.60
CA LEU A 180 8.45 -9.23 -14.34
C LEU A 180 9.94 -9.49 -14.63
N PRO A 181 10.85 -9.08 -13.73
CA PRO A 181 12.27 -9.33 -13.90
C PRO A 181 12.60 -10.83 -13.78
N TYR A 182 12.85 -11.50 -14.91
CA TYR A 182 13.07 -12.95 -14.96
C TYR A 182 14.35 -13.38 -14.23
N GLY A 183 14.25 -14.35 -13.32
CA GLY A 183 15.38 -14.88 -12.55
C GLY A 183 15.97 -13.89 -11.53
N LYS A 184 15.23 -12.83 -11.20
CA LYS A 184 15.66 -11.74 -10.30
C LYS A 184 14.59 -11.46 -9.24
N TYR A 185 14.80 -10.42 -8.43
CA TYR A 185 13.87 -10.03 -7.37
C TYR A 185 12.74 -9.14 -7.92
N VAL A 186 11.51 -9.48 -7.55
CA VAL A 186 10.33 -8.65 -7.80
C VAL A 186 10.11 -7.77 -6.57
N ILE A 187 10.35 -6.46 -6.73
CA ILE A 187 10.01 -5.50 -5.69
C ILE A 187 8.49 -5.53 -5.44
N THR A 188 8.09 -5.75 -4.20
CA THR A 188 6.71 -6.01 -3.79
C THR A 188 6.31 -5.06 -2.68
N LYS A 189 5.34 -4.20 -2.94
CA LYS A 189 4.82 -3.25 -1.94
C LYS A 189 4.10 -3.96 -0.80
N THR A 190 4.44 -3.57 0.42
CA THR A 190 3.71 -3.94 1.65
C THR A 190 3.78 -2.84 2.70
N HIS A 191 2.71 -2.71 3.47
CA HIS A 191 2.55 -1.80 4.61
C HIS A 191 2.28 -2.56 5.91
N CYS A 192 2.35 -3.89 5.94
CA CYS A 192 2.28 -4.68 7.17
C CYS A 192 1.12 -4.31 8.11
N GLY A 193 -0.13 -4.31 7.61
CA GLY A 193 -1.30 -3.93 8.42
C GLY A 193 -1.38 -2.44 8.79
N GLY A 194 -0.43 -1.61 8.33
CA GLY A 194 -0.33 -0.18 8.63
C GLY A 194 -1.53 0.69 8.20
N TYR A 195 -2.50 0.11 7.49
CA TYR A 195 -3.75 0.76 7.07
C TYR A 195 -4.80 0.91 8.17
N CYS A 196 -4.49 0.52 9.40
CA CYS A 196 -5.39 0.81 10.50
C CYS A 196 -5.38 2.33 10.84
N PHE A 197 -6.04 3.12 10.00
CA PHE A 197 -6.17 4.58 10.14
C PHE A 197 -7.06 4.97 11.33
N ASN A 198 -7.92 4.06 11.77
CA ASN A 198 -8.94 4.33 12.78
C ASN A 198 -8.76 3.60 14.13
N CYS A 199 -7.71 2.79 14.30
CA CYS A 199 -7.36 2.28 15.62
C CYS A 199 -6.68 3.34 16.47
N GLY A 200 -6.82 3.19 17.79
CA GLY A 200 -5.94 3.83 18.72
C GLY A 200 -4.57 3.14 18.79
N PRO A 201 -3.59 3.77 19.44
CA PRO A 201 -2.29 3.23 19.78
C PRO A 201 -2.30 1.81 20.36
N LYS A 202 -3.25 1.51 21.26
CA LYS A 202 -3.34 0.18 21.87
C LYS A 202 -3.70 -0.90 20.86
N GLU A 203 -4.73 -0.68 20.05
CA GLU A 203 -5.13 -1.65 19.01
C GLU A 203 -4.07 -1.74 17.91
N TYR A 204 -3.34 -0.65 17.64
CA TYR A 204 -2.24 -0.69 16.70
C TYR A 204 -1.04 -1.50 17.23
N ALA A 205 -0.67 -1.32 18.50
CA ALA A 205 0.48 -1.97 19.11
C ALA A 205 0.28 -3.47 19.33
N TYR A 206 -0.94 -3.90 19.65
CA TYR A 206 -1.23 -5.29 20.04
C TYR A 206 -2.13 -6.04 19.04
N GLY A 207 -2.46 -5.41 17.92
CA GLY A 207 -3.45 -5.91 16.98
C GLY A 207 -4.89 -5.72 17.45
N TYR A 208 -5.80 -5.70 16.49
CA TYR A 208 -7.23 -5.61 16.77
C TYR A 208 -7.76 -6.96 17.27
N ASN A 209 -7.96 -7.09 18.58
CA ASN A 209 -8.68 -8.21 19.15
C ASN A 209 -10.18 -8.02 18.87
N GLY A 210 -10.67 -8.57 17.75
CA GLY A 210 -12.08 -8.49 17.32
C GLY A 210 -13.12 -9.10 18.28
N ASN A 211 -12.74 -9.44 19.51
CA ASN A 211 -13.61 -9.95 20.56
C ASN A 211 -14.21 -8.85 21.46
N ASP A 212 -13.74 -7.60 21.37
CA ASP A 212 -14.49 -6.50 21.97
C ASP A 212 -15.72 -6.23 21.09
N ASN A 213 -16.85 -6.84 21.50
CA ASN A 213 -18.18 -6.83 20.89
C ASN A 213 -18.80 -5.42 20.82
N GLY A 214 -18.09 -4.48 20.21
CA GLY A 214 -18.50 -3.12 19.94
C GLY A 214 -19.16 -2.95 18.58
N ASN A 215 -19.86 -3.98 18.06
CA ASN A 215 -20.83 -3.88 16.95
C ASN A 215 -20.40 -3.05 15.71
N ASP A 216 -19.11 -2.96 15.43
CA ASP A 216 -18.56 -2.25 14.27
C ASP A 216 -17.84 -3.27 13.40
N GLY A 217 -18.31 -3.41 12.17
CA GLY A 217 -18.04 -4.56 11.33
C GLY A 217 -16.62 -4.61 10.77
N THR A 218 -16.21 -5.86 10.52
CA THR A 218 -15.22 -6.30 9.54
C THR A 218 -13.74 -6.02 9.81
N ALA A 219 -13.13 -6.88 10.64
CA ALA A 219 -11.85 -7.51 10.34
C ALA A 219 -12.06 -9.03 10.47
N GLY A 220 -12.05 -9.73 9.34
CA GLY A 220 -12.36 -11.16 9.24
C GLY A 220 -11.21 -12.00 9.77
N ILE A 221 -11.39 -12.61 10.94
CA ILE A 221 -10.52 -13.69 11.39
C ILE A 221 -10.79 -14.90 10.49
N LEU A 222 -9.77 -15.30 9.73
CA LEU A 222 -9.73 -16.51 8.92
C LEU A 222 -10.13 -17.73 9.74
N THR A 223 -11.31 -18.28 9.45
CA THR A 223 -11.62 -19.69 9.75
C THR A 223 -11.48 -20.45 8.44
N ASN A 224 -10.42 -21.25 8.32
CA ASN A 224 -10.20 -22.16 7.19
C ASN A 224 -11.22 -23.32 7.23
N GLU A 225 -12.49 -23.06 6.91
CA GLU A 225 -13.54 -24.08 6.80
C GLU A 225 -14.23 -24.06 5.42
N THR A 226 -13.48 -24.36 4.35
CA THR A 226 -14.06 -24.80 3.07
C THR A 226 -13.21 -25.87 2.39
N ALA A 227 -13.03 -27.01 3.06
CA ALA A 227 -12.62 -28.25 2.41
C ALA A 227 -13.82 -29.20 2.30
N THR A 228 -14.38 -29.29 1.10
CA THR A 228 -15.56 -30.09 0.78
C THR A 228 -15.31 -31.60 0.94
N ALA A 229 -15.92 -32.15 1.99
CA ALA A 229 -16.38 -33.53 2.21
C ALA A 229 -15.91 -34.66 1.27
N LEU A 230 -15.12 -35.58 1.82
CA LEU A 230 -15.40 -37.02 1.70
C LEU A 230 -15.45 -37.66 3.10
N ALA A 231 -16.57 -38.33 3.38
CA ALA A 231 -17.02 -38.74 4.70
C ALA A 231 -16.07 -39.72 5.41
N THR A 232 -15.63 -39.37 6.62
CA THR A 232 -15.34 -40.31 7.73
C THR A 232 -15.50 -39.58 9.06
N ALA A 233 -16.12 -40.28 10.02
CA ALA A 233 -16.53 -39.94 11.40
C ALA A 233 -16.09 -38.58 12.02
N PRO A 234 -16.99 -37.88 12.76
CA PRO A 234 -16.67 -36.66 13.47
C PRO A 234 -15.75 -36.98 14.66
N ILE A 235 -14.45 -36.75 14.48
CA ILE A 235 -13.55 -36.53 15.60
C ILE A 235 -13.94 -35.16 16.14
N ALA A 236 -14.42 -35.10 17.39
CA ALA A 236 -14.61 -33.84 18.10
C ALA A 236 -13.23 -33.18 18.23
N ILE A 237 -12.88 -32.31 17.28
CA ILE A 237 -11.71 -31.46 17.36
C ILE A 237 -12.03 -30.50 18.51
N ALA A 238 -11.43 -30.77 19.67
CA ALA A 238 -11.45 -29.85 20.79
C ALA A 238 -11.04 -28.49 20.24
N SER A 239 -11.92 -27.48 20.39
CA SER A 239 -11.66 -26.11 19.97
C SER A 239 -10.28 -25.72 20.47
N GLN A 240 -9.33 -25.64 19.54
CA GLN A 240 -7.95 -25.31 19.90
C GLN A 240 -8.00 -23.90 20.51
N LEU A 241 -7.49 -23.79 21.74
CA LEU A 241 -7.24 -22.50 22.36
C LEU A 241 -6.33 -21.72 21.41
N VAL A 242 -6.90 -20.71 20.75
CA VAL A 242 -6.13 -19.75 19.94
C VAL A 242 -5.32 -18.94 20.93
N ILE A 243 -4.05 -19.31 21.12
CA ILE A 243 -3.12 -18.52 21.91
C ILE A 243 -2.88 -17.23 21.12
N PRO A 244 -3.06 -16.04 21.73
CA PRO A 244 -2.75 -14.78 21.07
C PRO A 244 -1.30 -14.80 20.59
N GLN A 245 -1.10 -14.58 19.30
CA GLN A 245 0.25 -14.45 18.75
C GLN A 245 0.89 -13.17 19.32
N PRO A 246 2.21 -13.15 19.56
CA PRO A 246 2.88 -11.92 19.96
C PRO A 246 2.77 -10.89 18.81
N PRO A 247 2.67 -9.58 19.11
CA PRO A 247 2.42 -8.55 18.10
C PRO A 247 3.39 -8.54 16.90
N PRO A 248 4.71 -8.76 17.07
CA PRO A 248 5.63 -8.87 15.94
C PRO A 248 5.28 -10.03 14.99
N LEU A 249 4.80 -11.16 15.50
CA LEU A 249 4.45 -12.29 14.65
C LEU A 249 3.17 -12.02 13.85
N SER A 250 2.16 -11.39 14.45
CA SER A 250 0.99 -10.94 13.69
C SER A 250 1.36 -9.86 12.67
N PHE A 251 2.24 -8.93 13.03
CA PHE A 251 2.72 -7.90 12.11
C PHE A 251 3.47 -8.50 10.92
N LEU A 252 4.33 -9.49 11.14
CA LEU A 252 5.00 -10.24 10.07
C LEU A 252 4.00 -10.91 9.12
N GLN A 253 2.94 -11.51 9.67
CA GLN A 253 1.87 -12.10 8.87
C GLN A 253 1.14 -11.05 8.05
N ASP A 254 0.85 -9.89 8.64
CA ASP A 254 0.23 -8.76 7.94
C ASP A 254 1.13 -8.21 6.83
N CYS A 255 2.46 -8.29 6.97
CA CYS A 255 3.40 -7.95 5.90
C CYS A 255 3.28 -8.87 4.68
N ALA A 256 2.84 -10.11 4.87
CA ALA A 256 2.64 -11.11 3.82
C ALA A 256 1.16 -11.30 3.42
N SER A 257 0.30 -10.40 3.88
CA SER A 257 -1.14 -10.44 3.67
C SER A 257 -1.64 -9.21 2.93
N GLY A 258 -2.84 -9.33 2.37
CA GLY A 258 -3.51 -8.23 1.70
C GLY A 258 -4.84 -8.69 1.11
N HIS A 259 -5.21 -8.12 -0.03
CA HIS A 259 -6.51 -8.39 -0.65
C HIS A 259 -6.33 -8.76 -2.11
N ALA A 260 -7.21 -9.60 -2.64
CA ALA A 260 -7.27 -9.97 -4.05
C ALA A 260 -8.69 -9.87 -4.58
N VAL A 261 -8.83 -9.65 -5.89
CA VAL A 261 -10.11 -9.80 -6.59
C VAL A 261 -10.17 -11.24 -7.11
N ASP A 262 -11.19 -11.99 -6.70
CA ASP A 262 -11.39 -13.37 -7.13
C ASP A 262 -12.02 -13.46 -8.55
N GLN A 263 -12.31 -14.69 -9.01
CA GLN A 263 -12.91 -14.93 -10.33
C GLN A 263 -14.34 -14.39 -10.48
N ASN A 264 -15.02 -14.06 -9.37
CA ASN A 264 -16.36 -13.49 -9.36
C ASN A 264 -16.33 -11.96 -9.30
N GLY A 265 -15.13 -11.36 -9.18
CA GLY A 265 -14.98 -9.92 -8.93
C GLY A 265 -15.12 -9.56 -7.45
N ASP A 266 -15.18 -10.54 -6.55
CA ASP A 266 -15.30 -10.31 -5.12
C ASP A 266 -13.94 -10.03 -4.49
N LEU A 267 -13.90 -9.11 -3.53
CA LEU A 267 -12.69 -8.84 -2.75
C LEU A 267 -12.54 -9.92 -1.67
N ILE A 268 -11.38 -10.59 -1.66
CA ILE A 268 -11.04 -11.62 -0.68
C ILE A 268 -9.75 -11.28 0.04
N ASP A 269 -9.67 -11.64 1.32
CA ASP A 269 -8.43 -11.58 2.10
C ASP A 269 -7.53 -12.74 1.70
N VAL A 270 -6.25 -12.44 1.50
CA VAL A 270 -5.24 -13.42 1.07
C VAL A 270 -3.96 -13.25 1.87
N SER A 271 -3.21 -14.33 1.99
CA SER A 271 -1.93 -14.35 2.71
C SER A 271 -1.04 -15.44 2.14
N TYR A 272 0.26 -15.16 2.02
CA TYR A 272 1.28 -16.14 1.67
C TYR A 272 2.27 -16.34 2.82
N PRO A 273 3.01 -17.46 2.85
CA PRO A 273 4.06 -17.69 3.84
C PRO A 273 5.13 -16.57 3.78
N PRO A 274 5.40 -15.84 4.89
CA PRO A 274 6.44 -14.82 4.94
C PRO A 274 7.83 -15.34 4.55
N GLU A 275 8.08 -16.65 4.68
CA GLU A 275 9.32 -17.33 4.27
C GLU A 275 9.57 -17.36 2.76
N ARG A 276 8.66 -16.80 1.94
CA ARG A 276 8.92 -16.57 0.50
C ARG A 276 9.71 -15.29 0.23
N VAL A 277 9.81 -14.41 1.22
CA VAL A 277 10.52 -13.13 1.09
C VAL A 277 12.01 -13.40 1.18
N SER A 278 12.78 -12.88 0.24
CA SER A 278 14.22 -13.08 0.18
C SER A 278 15.03 -11.84 0.53
N ARG A 279 14.43 -10.64 0.43
CA ARG A 279 15.06 -9.34 0.73
C ARG A 279 14.02 -8.33 1.23
N VAL A 280 14.45 -7.34 2.01
CA VAL A 280 13.60 -6.21 2.44
C VAL A 280 14.29 -4.89 2.14
N ILE A 281 13.58 -4.00 1.46
CA ILE A 281 13.87 -2.58 1.39
C ILE A 281 12.99 -1.92 2.45
N HIS A 282 13.61 -1.37 3.48
CA HIS A 282 12.92 -0.65 4.55
C HIS A 282 12.97 0.84 4.22
N LEU A 283 11.85 1.38 3.74
CA LEU A 283 11.73 2.78 3.36
C LEU A 283 11.31 3.62 4.56
N ILE A 284 12.15 4.59 4.92
CA ILE A 284 11.97 5.55 6.00
C ILE A 284 11.77 6.93 5.39
N ARG A 285 10.78 7.66 5.89
CA ARG A 285 10.51 9.05 5.50
C ARG A 285 10.59 9.93 6.74
N ASN A 286 11.01 11.18 6.61
CA ASN A 286 10.95 12.15 7.70
C ASN A 286 9.60 12.06 8.45
N PRO A 287 9.58 11.86 9.79
CA PRO A 287 8.34 11.67 10.55
C PRO A 287 7.35 12.83 10.38
N PHE A 288 7.82 14.08 10.37
CA PHE A 288 6.98 15.25 10.14
C PHE A 288 6.36 15.21 8.74
N HIS A 289 7.18 14.89 7.73
CA HIS A 289 6.71 14.85 6.35
C HIS A 289 5.70 13.74 6.10
N ASN A 290 5.84 12.59 6.74
CA ASN A 290 4.88 11.51 6.61
C ASN A 290 3.50 11.91 7.18
N VAL A 291 3.47 12.51 8.37
CA VAL A 291 2.22 12.97 9.01
C VAL A 291 1.55 14.09 8.19
N ILE A 292 2.33 15.01 7.60
CA ILE A 292 1.81 16.04 6.67
C ILE A 292 1.27 15.41 5.38
N ALA A 293 1.97 14.43 4.81
CA ALA A 293 1.52 13.76 3.59
C ALA A 293 0.17 13.07 3.79
N ARG A 294 -0.07 12.47 4.97
CA ARG A 294 -1.38 11.90 5.33
C ARG A 294 -2.48 12.95 5.42
N TYR A 295 -2.18 14.14 5.93
CA TYR A 295 -3.11 15.27 5.91
C TYR A 295 -3.43 15.71 4.48
N HIS A 296 -2.43 15.84 3.61
CA HIS A 296 -2.64 16.16 2.21
C HIS A 296 -3.46 15.09 1.48
N LEU A 297 -3.23 13.80 1.79
CA LEU A 297 -4.03 12.71 1.26
C LEU A 297 -5.50 12.80 1.70
N GLU A 298 -5.79 13.09 2.97
CA GLU A 298 -7.17 13.31 3.45
C GLU A 298 -7.82 14.50 2.74
N ARG A 299 -7.07 15.60 2.54
CA ARG A 299 -7.55 16.75 1.74
C ARG A 299 -7.86 16.34 0.30
N LYS A 300 -7.02 15.52 -0.33
CA LYS A 300 -7.26 14.99 -1.67
C LYS A 300 -8.55 14.16 -1.69
N HIS A 301 -8.75 13.25 -0.73
CA HIS A 301 -9.99 12.47 -0.62
C HIS A 301 -11.25 13.36 -0.57
N HIS A 302 -11.22 14.42 0.23
CA HIS A 302 -12.32 15.37 0.30
C HIS A 302 -12.52 16.15 -1.01
N ARG A 303 -11.44 16.51 -1.70
CA ARG A 303 -11.49 17.19 -3.00
C ARG A 303 -12.12 16.30 -4.07
N ASP A 304 -11.74 15.03 -4.12
CA ASP A 304 -12.19 14.07 -5.13
C ASP A 304 -13.64 13.64 -4.90
N ALA A 305 -14.04 13.44 -3.64
CA ALA A 305 -15.43 13.16 -3.28
C ALA A 305 -16.36 14.34 -3.63
N ASN A 306 -15.86 15.57 -3.49
CA ASN A 306 -16.49 16.80 -3.94
C ASN A 306 -17.95 17.00 -3.48
N THR A 307 -18.34 16.46 -2.33
CA THR A 307 -19.67 16.71 -1.78
C THR A 307 -19.71 18.06 -1.05
N THR A 308 -20.91 18.59 -0.78
CA THR A 308 -21.04 19.83 0.01
C THR A 308 -20.37 19.72 1.38
N LYS A 309 -20.39 18.53 2.00
CA LYS A 309 -19.72 18.29 3.28
C LYS A 309 -18.20 18.36 3.14
N ASP A 310 -17.67 17.79 2.05
CA ASP A 310 -16.23 17.77 1.81
C ASP A 310 -15.69 19.17 1.48
N GLN A 311 -16.45 19.95 0.71
CA GLN A 311 -16.11 21.35 0.45
C GLN A 311 -16.09 22.18 1.74
N GLN A 312 -17.02 21.94 2.66
CA GLN A 312 -17.01 22.58 3.98
C GLN A 312 -15.78 22.14 4.80
N TRP A 313 -15.45 20.85 4.79
CA TRP A 313 -14.27 20.34 5.49
C TRP A 313 -12.97 20.96 4.96
N LEU A 314 -12.82 21.10 3.63
CA LEU A 314 -11.66 21.73 2.99
C LEU A 314 -11.50 23.22 3.35
N ILE A 315 -12.61 23.92 3.59
CA ILE A 315 -12.61 25.31 4.08
C ILE A 315 -12.18 25.36 5.54
N GLU A 316 -12.65 24.42 6.36
CA GLU A 316 -12.31 24.32 7.78
C GLU A 316 -10.86 23.88 8.02
N HIS A 317 -10.29 23.10 7.10
CA HIS A 317 -8.92 22.58 7.17
C HIS A 317 -8.09 23.14 6.01
N PRO A 318 -7.65 24.41 6.01
CA PRO A 318 -6.88 24.98 4.90
C PRO A 318 -5.50 24.31 4.72
N ASP A 319 -4.90 24.45 3.54
CA ASP A 319 -3.59 23.87 3.17
C ASP A 319 -2.40 24.57 3.86
N ASN A 320 -2.33 24.50 5.18
CA ASN A 320 -1.28 25.10 6.00
C ASN A 320 -1.29 24.51 7.42
N GLY A 321 -0.36 24.98 8.26
CA GLY A 321 -0.26 24.56 9.66
C GLY A 321 -1.53 24.75 10.51
N THR A 322 -2.40 25.72 10.18
CA THR A 322 -3.69 25.89 10.88
C THR A 322 -4.64 24.74 10.57
N GLY A 323 -4.80 24.40 9.29
CA GLY A 323 -5.66 23.27 8.91
C GLY A 323 -5.09 21.94 9.39
N MET A 324 -3.77 21.79 9.37
CA MET A 324 -3.09 20.63 9.95
C MET A 324 -3.34 20.49 11.46
N SER A 325 -3.25 21.59 12.22
CA SER A 325 -3.54 21.59 13.66
C SER A 325 -4.98 21.18 13.95
N LEU A 326 -5.95 21.65 13.13
CA LEU A 326 -7.35 21.25 13.25
C LEU A 326 -7.56 19.77 12.92
N PHE A 327 -6.88 19.27 11.90
CA PHE A 327 -6.89 17.85 11.54
C PHE A 327 -6.33 16.98 12.67
N CYS A 328 -5.19 17.36 13.25
CA CYS A 328 -4.62 16.70 14.42
C CYS A 328 -5.59 16.69 15.61
N GLN A 329 -6.25 17.81 15.88
CA GLN A 329 -7.25 17.89 16.94
C GLN A 329 -8.44 16.97 16.68
N GLU A 330 -8.89 16.84 15.42
CA GLU A 330 -9.96 15.91 15.06
C GLU A 330 -9.52 14.46 15.28
N LEU A 331 -8.32 14.09 14.81
CA LEU A 331 -7.74 12.77 15.01
C LEU A 331 -7.66 12.39 16.49
N ASP A 332 -7.12 13.31 17.31
CA ASP A 332 -6.92 13.13 18.74
C ASP A 332 -8.24 13.14 19.53
N ARG A 333 -9.28 13.84 19.03
CA ARG A 333 -10.58 14.00 19.73
C ARG A 333 -11.51 12.81 19.51
N MET A 334 -11.27 11.92 18.55
CA MET A 334 -12.14 10.77 18.33
C MET A 334 -12.30 9.95 19.63
N LYS A 335 -13.40 10.22 20.36
CA LYS A 335 -13.55 10.13 21.84
C LYS A 335 -13.27 8.77 22.50
N ARG A 336 -13.22 7.68 21.74
CA ARG A 336 -12.76 6.38 22.28
C ARG A 336 -11.23 6.34 22.45
N ARG A 337 -10.51 7.25 21.80
CA ARG A 337 -9.04 7.26 21.76
C ARG A 337 -8.43 8.17 22.81
N GLY A 338 -8.82 9.44 22.92
CA GLY A 338 -8.05 10.43 23.71
C GLY A 338 -7.68 10.04 25.16
N ASP A 339 -8.65 9.64 25.99
CA ASP A 339 -8.36 9.29 27.39
C ASP A 339 -7.67 7.92 27.50
N GLU A 340 -8.10 6.93 26.70
CA GLU A 340 -7.49 5.60 26.66
C GLU A 340 -6.06 5.60 26.06
N GLU A 341 -5.77 6.56 25.18
CA GLU A 341 -4.47 6.81 24.57
C GLU A 341 -3.47 7.33 25.59
N ILE A 342 -3.85 8.38 26.32
CA ILE A 342 -2.98 8.92 27.37
C ILE A 342 -2.73 7.85 28.42
N ASP A 343 -3.76 7.12 28.84
CA ASP A 343 -3.61 6.01 29.79
C ASP A 343 -2.72 4.88 29.23
N PHE A 344 -2.80 4.60 27.93
CA PHE A 344 -1.90 3.65 27.25
C PHE A 344 -0.45 4.12 27.30
N PHE A 345 -0.15 5.38 26.96
CA PHE A 345 1.20 5.93 27.00
C PHE A 345 1.76 6.10 28.42
N LEU A 346 0.87 6.28 29.41
CA LEU A 346 1.21 6.33 30.83
C LEU A 346 1.22 4.96 31.50
N SER A 347 0.84 3.89 30.79
CA SER A 347 0.79 2.56 31.37
C SER A 347 2.19 2.08 31.79
N ASP A 348 2.22 1.24 32.83
CA ASP A 348 3.46 0.64 33.37
C ASP A 348 4.35 0.00 32.30
N HIS A 349 3.80 -0.36 31.13
CA HIS A 349 4.56 -0.98 30.05
C HIS A 349 5.66 -0.04 29.49
N PHE A 350 5.34 1.23 29.27
CA PHE A 350 6.34 2.22 28.82
C PHE A 350 7.22 2.69 29.98
N LEU A 351 6.64 2.84 31.17
CA LEU A 351 7.37 3.34 32.34
C LEU A 351 8.35 2.30 32.95
N LYS A 352 8.07 1.00 32.84
CA LYS A 352 8.96 -0.06 33.36
C LYS A 352 10.20 -0.29 32.51
N LYS A 353 10.16 0.01 31.20
CA LYS A 353 11.34 -0.06 30.33
C LYS A 353 12.51 0.76 30.90
N ASN A 354 12.20 1.87 31.60
CA ASN A 354 13.19 2.71 32.27
C ASN A 354 13.59 2.18 33.66
N ALA A 355 12.66 1.55 34.40
CA ALA A 355 12.94 1.03 35.74
C ALA A 355 13.81 -0.22 35.76
N ASP A 356 13.62 -1.13 34.79
CA ASP A 356 14.37 -2.38 34.72
C ASP A 356 15.80 -2.16 34.17
N ALA A 357 15.99 -1.17 33.28
CA ALA A 357 17.31 -0.76 32.78
C ALA A 357 18.23 -0.21 33.90
N ASP A 358 17.66 0.44 34.91
CA ASP A 358 18.40 0.95 36.07
C ASP A 358 18.60 -0.10 37.18
N ALA A 359 17.77 -1.13 37.23
CA ALA A 359 17.85 -2.19 38.23
C ALA A 359 18.90 -3.27 37.88
N GLU A 360 19.16 -3.51 36.61
CA GLU A 360 20.17 -4.47 36.14
C GLU A 360 21.55 -3.81 35.94
N GLY A 361 22.12 -3.31 37.04
CA GLY A 361 23.53 -2.90 37.08
C GLY A 361 24.55 -4.04 36.87
N GLN A 362 24.12 -5.25 36.55
CA GLN A 362 24.96 -6.43 36.27
C GLN A 362 24.08 -7.66 35.97
N GLU A 363 23.51 -7.79 34.77
CA GLU A 363 23.28 -9.13 34.21
C GLU A 363 23.16 -9.07 32.69
N GLU A 364 23.58 -10.16 32.06
CA GLU A 364 23.61 -10.32 30.61
C GLU A 364 22.31 -9.82 30.00
N VAL A 365 22.40 -8.73 29.23
CA VAL A 365 21.45 -8.44 28.16
C VAL A 365 21.13 -9.80 27.57
N VAL A 366 19.87 -10.24 27.67
CA VAL A 366 19.33 -11.33 26.87
C VAL A 366 19.27 -10.82 25.43
N SER A 367 20.45 -10.50 24.91
CA SER A 367 20.81 -10.55 23.53
C SER A 367 20.42 -11.96 23.18
N PHE A 368 19.37 -12.10 22.38
CA PHE A 368 19.35 -13.14 21.37
C PHE A 368 20.79 -13.33 20.93
N LYS A 369 21.38 -14.49 21.26
CA LYS A 369 22.78 -14.77 20.93
C LYS A 369 22.95 -14.39 19.48
N ARG A 370 23.64 -13.27 19.22
CA ARG A 370 24.07 -12.86 17.90
C ARG A 370 24.77 -14.08 17.34
N ARG A 371 24.11 -14.77 16.41
CA ARG A 371 24.76 -15.75 15.57
C ARG A 371 25.70 -14.94 14.70
N ASN A 372 26.91 -14.73 15.22
CA ASN A 372 28.06 -14.23 14.47
C ASN A 372 28.37 -15.25 13.38
N GLY A 373 27.69 -15.13 12.24
CA GLY A 373 28.11 -15.65 10.95
C GLY A 373 28.44 -14.43 10.09
N GLY A 374 29.73 -14.24 9.82
CA GLY A 374 30.30 -13.03 9.25
C GLY A 374 29.64 -12.60 7.92
N GLY A 375 29.24 -11.35 7.89
CA GLY A 375 28.83 -10.60 6.72
C GLY A 375 28.82 -9.13 7.12
N ASP A 376 29.63 -8.33 6.42
CA ASP A 376 30.02 -6.95 6.73
C ASP A 376 28.83 -5.98 6.70
N HIS A 377 27.97 -6.02 7.72
CA HIS A 377 27.18 -4.84 8.07
C HIS A 377 28.12 -3.86 8.76
N HIS A 378 28.23 -2.66 8.20
CA HIS A 378 28.89 -1.53 8.84
C HIS A 378 28.50 -1.49 10.31
N ASP A 379 29.49 -1.67 11.19
CA ASP A 379 29.36 -1.53 12.63
C ASP A 379 28.69 -0.18 12.90
N ALA A 380 27.41 -0.23 13.29
CA ALA A 380 26.78 0.88 13.98
C ALA A 380 27.61 1.08 15.25
N THR A 381 28.56 2.02 15.18
CA THR A 381 29.26 2.56 16.33
C THR A 381 28.23 2.82 17.40
N THR A 382 28.42 2.21 18.57
CA THR A 382 27.60 2.38 19.78
C THR A 382 27.49 3.86 20.12
N THR A 383 26.54 4.56 19.51
CA THR A 383 26.09 5.87 19.93
C THR A 383 25.33 5.65 21.23
N SER A 384 25.68 6.43 22.25
CA SER A 384 24.96 6.45 23.53
C SER A 384 23.47 6.59 23.24
N GLY A 385 22.66 5.66 23.77
CA GLY A 385 21.21 5.74 23.66
C GLY A 385 20.66 7.07 24.21
N PRO A 386 19.41 7.43 23.85
CA PRO A 386 18.80 8.64 24.38
C PRO A 386 18.82 8.61 25.92
N PRO A 387 19.27 9.67 26.59
CA PRO A 387 19.25 9.74 28.04
C PRO A 387 17.80 9.86 28.52
N SER A 388 17.15 8.74 28.86
CA SER A 388 15.79 8.76 29.42
C SER A 388 15.82 8.69 30.94
N SER A 389 15.64 9.86 31.58
CA SER A 389 15.31 9.96 33.01
C SER A 389 14.07 10.85 33.22
N THR A 390 13.18 10.87 32.22
CA THR A 390 12.01 11.76 32.20
C THR A 390 11.05 11.37 33.31
N SER A 391 10.69 12.31 34.19
CA SER A 391 9.74 12.01 35.26
C SER A 391 8.33 11.78 34.70
N SER A 392 7.48 11.01 35.41
CA SER A 392 6.10 10.75 34.98
C SER A 392 5.29 12.05 34.74
N SER A 393 5.53 13.09 35.54
CA SER A 393 4.91 14.41 35.33
C SER A 393 5.39 15.10 34.06
N ASP A 394 6.68 14.95 33.72
CA ASP A 394 7.25 15.51 32.49
C ASP A 394 6.73 14.75 31.26
N TRP A 395 6.60 13.43 31.36
CA TRP A 395 6.07 12.60 30.28
C TRP A 395 4.61 12.94 29.94
N LYS A 396 3.77 13.11 30.97
CA LYS A 396 2.38 13.57 30.77
C LYS A 396 2.33 14.94 30.09
N ASN A 397 3.27 15.84 30.42
CA ASN A 397 3.38 17.13 29.76
C ASN A 397 3.80 16.98 28.29
N ILE A 398 4.78 16.13 28.00
CA ILE A 398 5.23 15.86 26.62
C ILE A 398 4.06 15.36 25.77
N ILE A 399 3.40 14.26 26.16
CA ILE A 399 2.30 13.66 25.40
C ILE A 399 1.18 14.68 25.12
N SER A 400 0.82 15.50 26.12
CA SER A 400 -0.28 16.46 26.00
C SER A 400 0.00 17.59 25.01
N ASN A 401 1.27 17.85 24.68
CA ASN A 401 1.68 18.93 23.76
C ASN A 401 2.09 18.42 22.37
N VAL A 402 2.11 17.11 22.13
CA VAL A 402 2.37 16.53 20.81
C VAL A 402 1.07 16.56 19.97
N PRO A 403 1.02 17.37 18.89
CA PRO A 403 -0.11 17.30 17.96
C PRO A 403 -0.05 15.98 17.17
N CYS A 404 -1.19 15.42 16.79
CA CYS A 404 -1.25 14.17 16.00
C CYS A 404 -0.49 13.02 16.69
N ARG A 405 -0.45 12.97 18.02
CA ARG A 405 0.35 11.99 18.79
C ARG A 405 0.06 10.54 18.39
N GLY A 406 -1.20 10.23 18.03
CA GLY A 406 -1.58 8.91 17.55
C GLY A 406 -0.94 8.53 16.21
N ASP A 407 -0.76 9.48 15.28
CA ASP A 407 -0.10 9.21 13.99
C ASP A 407 1.41 9.07 14.17
N PHE A 408 2.03 9.92 14.98
CA PHE A 408 3.45 9.81 15.34
C PHE A 408 3.77 8.49 16.04
N PHE A 409 2.92 8.07 16.97
CA PHE A 409 3.05 6.75 17.60
C PHE A 409 2.97 5.63 16.58
N ARG A 410 1.96 5.64 15.70
CA ARG A 410 1.79 4.60 14.67
C ARG A 410 2.97 4.52 13.73
N TYR A 411 3.49 5.67 13.31
CA TYR A 411 4.70 5.74 12.48
C TYR A 411 5.88 5.03 13.16
N VAL A 412 6.22 5.40 14.40
CA VAL A 412 7.36 4.77 15.11
C VAL A 412 7.10 3.31 15.44
N GLN A 413 5.89 3.00 15.92
CA GLN A 413 5.54 1.64 16.31
C GLN A 413 5.56 0.69 15.11
N TRP A 414 5.16 1.15 13.93
CA TRP A 414 5.28 0.37 12.69
C TRP A 414 6.74 0.00 12.39
N HIS A 415 7.65 0.98 12.50
CA HIS A 415 9.07 0.75 12.28
C HIS A 415 9.70 -0.15 13.35
N ASN A 416 9.29 0.01 14.63
CA ASN A 416 9.71 -0.89 15.71
C ASN A 416 9.27 -2.33 15.43
N LEU A 417 7.99 -2.52 15.09
CA LEU A 417 7.44 -3.83 14.79
C LEU A 417 8.10 -4.44 13.56
N LEU A 418 8.42 -3.68 12.51
CA LEU A 418 9.13 -4.22 11.36
C LEU A 418 10.47 -4.84 11.77
N HIS A 419 11.31 -4.11 12.51
CA HIS A 419 12.60 -4.63 12.97
C HIS A 419 12.44 -5.90 13.82
N GLU A 420 11.53 -5.88 14.80
CA GLU A 420 11.27 -7.03 15.66
C GLU A 420 10.69 -8.23 14.90
N SER A 421 9.85 -7.98 13.89
CA SER A 421 9.16 -9.02 13.11
C SER A 421 10.12 -9.79 12.20
N LEU A 422 11.12 -9.11 11.64
CA LEU A 422 12.09 -9.76 10.75
C LEU A 422 12.95 -10.80 11.49
N ASP A 423 13.11 -10.68 12.82
CA ASP A 423 13.81 -11.67 13.64
C ASP A 423 13.04 -13.00 13.81
N TYR A 424 11.74 -13.02 13.50
CA TYR A 424 10.93 -14.25 13.55
C TYR A 424 11.10 -15.14 12.32
N LEU A 425 11.73 -14.64 11.27
CA LEU A 425 11.97 -15.45 10.08
C LEU A 425 13.07 -16.50 10.34
N PRO A 426 12.94 -17.71 9.77
CA PRO A 426 13.87 -18.81 10.05
C PRO A 426 15.29 -18.56 9.52
N TYR A 427 15.47 -17.55 8.66
CA TYR A 427 16.75 -17.11 8.11
C TYR A 427 16.89 -15.59 8.23
N LYS A 428 18.13 -15.13 8.36
CA LYS A 428 18.43 -13.70 8.41
C LYS A 428 18.19 -13.08 7.04
N LEU A 429 17.25 -12.15 6.95
CA LEU A 429 16.98 -11.41 5.73
C LEU A 429 18.01 -10.27 5.52
N PRO A 430 18.53 -10.10 4.30
CA PRO A 430 19.17 -8.86 3.90
C PRO A 430 18.15 -7.71 3.96
N VAL A 431 18.53 -6.61 4.60
CA VAL A 431 17.72 -5.38 4.69
C VAL A 431 18.52 -4.22 4.12
N LEU A 432 17.94 -3.49 3.18
CA LEU A 432 18.44 -2.19 2.69
C LEU A 432 17.54 -1.08 3.26
N THR A 433 18.09 -0.26 4.14
CA THR A 433 17.41 0.95 4.63
C THR A 433 17.56 2.06 3.58
N VAL A 434 16.43 2.67 3.20
CA VAL A 434 16.38 3.78 2.23
C VAL A 434 15.67 4.94 2.88
N TYR A 435 16.26 6.14 2.82
CA TYR A 435 15.61 7.37 3.25
C TYR A 435 14.94 8.04 2.06
N TYR A 436 13.66 8.38 2.18
CA TYR A 436 12.88 9.01 1.11
C TYR A 436 13.49 10.34 0.67
N GLU A 437 14.05 11.10 1.60
CA GLU A 437 14.71 12.38 1.34
C GLU A 437 15.97 12.23 0.48
N ASP A 438 16.60 11.05 0.45
CA ASP A 438 17.79 10.78 -0.38
C ASP A 438 17.45 10.63 -1.88
N TYR A 439 16.16 10.69 -2.26
CA TYR A 439 15.77 10.89 -3.66
C TYR A 439 15.96 12.34 -4.11
N GLN A 440 16.26 13.27 -3.20
CA GLN A 440 16.66 14.61 -3.59
C GLN A 440 18.08 14.62 -4.18
N PRO A 441 18.37 15.52 -5.15
CA PRO A 441 19.74 15.79 -5.53
C PRO A 441 20.57 16.34 -4.36
N PRO A 442 21.86 15.98 -4.24
CA PRO A 442 22.63 15.17 -5.18
C PRO A 442 22.56 13.65 -5.00
N GLN A 443 21.90 13.14 -3.95
CA GLN A 443 21.94 11.71 -3.57
C GLN A 443 21.13 10.79 -4.48
N PHE A 444 20.17 11.33 -5.24
CA PHE A 444 19.22 10.55 -6.06
C PHE A 444 19.84 9.35 -6.80
N MET A 445 20.94 9.56 -7.52
CA MET A 445 21.56 8.51 -8.34
C MET A 445 22.17 7.39 -7.50
N ASP A 446 22.79 7.73 -6.38
CA ASP A 446 23.39 6.76 -5.47
C ASP A 446 22.29 5.92 -4.79
N THR A 447 21.21 6.59 -4.36
CA THR A 447 20.01 5.95 -3.80
C THR A 447 19.36 5.00 -4.80
N ALA A 448 19.08 5.47 -6.02
CA ALA A 448 18.47 4.65 -7.06
C ALA A 448 19.36 3.45 -7.43
N GLN A 449 20.67 3.66 -7.60
CA GLN A 449 21.61 2.61 -7.94
C GLN A 449 21.71 1.55 -6.84
N SER A 450 21.78 1.95 -5.56
CA SER A 450 21.83 1.01 -4.43
C SER A 450 20.59 0.10 -4.38
N ILE A 451 19.41 0.63 -4.69
CA ILE A 451 18.17 -0.15 -4.78
C ILE A 451 18.25 -1.17 -5.93
N LEU A 452 18.70 -0.75 -7.11
CA LEU A 452 18.82 -1.66 -8.25
C LEU A 452 19.83 -2.78 -8.00
N GLU A 453 20.99 -2.44 -7.44
CA GLU A 453 22.00 -3.42 -7.01
C GLU A 453 21.43 -4.39 -5.98
N PHE A 454 20.69 -3.88 -4.99
CA PHE A 454 20.02 -4.70 -3.98
C PHE A 454 18.85 -5.53 -4.54
N LEU A 455 18.40 -5.32 -5.77
CA LEU A 455 17.41 -6.15 -6.45
C LEU A 455 18.03 -7.03 -7.54
N ASP A 456 19.36 -7.01 -7.68
CA ASP A 456 20.11 -7.63 -8.79
C ASP A 456 19.58 -7.20 -10.18
N LEU A 457 19.06 -5.97 -10.29
CA LEU A 457 18.50 -5.40 -11.51
C LEU A 457 19.50 -4.47 -12.21
N GLU A 458 19.40 -4.41 -13.53
CA GLU A 458 20.19 -3.51 -14.36
C GLU A 458 19.29 -2.41 -14.91
N ALA A 459 19.76 -1.17 -14.86
CA ALA A 459 19.07 -0.08 -15.53
C ALA A 459 19.13 -0.28 -17.05
N VAL A 460 18.01 -0.08 -17.74
CA VAL A 460 18.00 -0.14 -19.21
C VAL A 460 18.84 0.99 -19.78
N ALA A 461 19.72 0.67 -20.74
CA ALA A 461 20.42 1.67 -21.52
C ALA A 461 19.38 2.63 -22.10
N GLY A 462 19.50 3.91 -21.76
CA GLY A 462 18.42 4.86 -21.94
C GLY A 462 18.20 5.33 -23.38
N ASP A 463 18.03 6.63 -23.59
CA ASP A 463 17.89 7.17 -24.95
C ASP A 463 19.10 6.84 -25.85
N LYS A 464 19.08 7.25 -27.12
CA LYS A 464 20.21 7.02 -28.06
C LYS A 464 21.56 7.60 -27.58
N ARG A 465 21.57 8.38 -26.50
CA ARG A 465 22.77 8.96 -25.87
C ARG A 465 23.15 8.23 -24.58
N GLY A 466 22.40 7.18 -24.19
CA GLY A 466 22.63 6.38 -23.00
C GLY A 466 21.97 6.93 -21.73
N ASN A 467 21.13 7.97 -21.82
CA ASN A 467 20.53 8.57 -20.62
C ASN A 467 19.30 7.78 -20.17
N VAL A 468 19.44 7.04 -19.06
CA VAL A 468 18.31 6.35 -18.42
C VAL A 468 17.22 7.37 -18.10
N LYS A 469 15.96 7.04 -18.43
CA LYS A 469 14.81 7.88 -18.08
C LYS A 469 14.40 7.59 -16.63
N TRP A 470 15.09 8.23 -15.70
CA TRP A 470 14.73 8.22 -14.30
C TRP A 470 13.38 8.92 -14.07
N ALA A 471 12.67 8.52 -13.02
CA ALA A 471 11.57 9.33 -12.50
C ALA A 471 12.16 10.63 -11.93
N GLU A 472 11.58 11.77 -12.29
CA GLU A 472 11.95 13.04 -11.67
C GLU A 472 11.39 13.06 -10.24
N PHE A 473 12.25 13.30 -9.27
CA PHE A 473 11.84 13.49 -7.89
C PHE A 473 11.51 14.96 -7.64
N VAL A 474 10.26 15.24 -7.33
CA VAL A 474 9.81 16.58 -6.93
C VAL A 474 9.63 16.57 -5.42
N SER A 475 10.53 17.27 -4.72
CA SER A 475 10.35 17.43 -3.28
C SER A 475 9.35 18.52 -2.98
N HIS A 476 8.41 18.22 -2.07
CA HIS A 476 7.67 19.24 -1.36
C HIS A 476 8.61 19.98 -0.41
N THR A 477 8.76 21.29 -0.61
CA THR A 477 9.61 22.17 0.23
C THR A 477 8.79 23.01 1.20
N ASP A 478 7.46 22.92 1.14
CA ASP A 478 6.49 23.72 1.88
C ASP A 478 6.12 23.15 3.26
N TYR A 479 6.64 21.97 3.61
CA TYR A 479 6.28 21.23 4.82
C TYR A 479 6.83 21.86 6.11
N GLU A 480 7.83 22.73 6.01
CA GLU A 480 8.51 23.33 7.17
C GLU A 480 7.60 24.16 8.09
N THR A 481 6.48 24.66 7.55
CA THR A 481 5.58 25.60 8.26
C THR A 481 4.37 24.93 8.93
N PHE A 482 4.24 23.61 8.82
CA PHE A 482 3.08 22.87 9.34
C PHE A 482 3.12 22.65 10.85
N PHE A 483 4.32 22.62 11.43
CA PHE A 483 4.55 22.50 12.87
C PHE A 483 5.37 23.68 13.38
N THR A 484 5.01 24.21 14.55
CA THR A 484 5.81 25.23 15.23
C THR A 484 7.09 24.62 15.80
N SER A 485 8.11 25.44 16.04
CA SER A 485 9.36 24.97 16.67
C SER A 485 9.11 24.29 18.02
N GLU A 486 8.19 24.81 18.83
CA GLU A 486 7.79 24.20 20.11
C GLU A 486 7.14 22.82 19.90
N GLN A 487 6.28 22.67 18.90
CA GLN A 487 5.69 21.36 18.58
C GLN A 487 6.76 20.37 18.13
N LYS A 488 7.72 20.81 17.30
CA LYS A 488 8.83 19.95 16.83
C LYS A 488 9.65 19.42 18.01
N GLU A 489 9.95 20.25 19.01
CA GLU A 489 10.65 19.84 20.24
C GLU A 489 9.86 18.78 21.04
N TYR A 490 8.56 18.99 21.26
CA TYR A 490 7.73 17.97 21.93
C TYR A 490 7.63 16.67 21.14
N ILE A 491 7.56 16.74 19.80
CA ILE A 491 7.55 15.57 18.93
C ILE A 491 8.87 14.81 19.03
N GLU A 492 10.02 15.50 19.00
CA GLU A 492 11.34 14.88 19.19
C GLU A 492 11.44 14.12 20.52
N LEU A 493 11.09 14.78 21.62
CA LEU A 493 11.08 14.17 22.95
C LEU A 493 10.14 12.97 23.02
N PHE A 494 8.97 13.07 22.39
CA PHE A 494 8.02 11.97 22.33
C PHE A 494 8.57 10.78 21.54
N LEU A 495 9.07 11.01 20.32
CA LEU A 495 9.58 9.95 19.45
C LEU A 495 10.84 9.28 19.99
N SER A 496 11.77 10.04 20.58
CA SER A 496 12.98 9.49 21.18
C SER A 496 12.70 8.53 22.33
N GLU A 497 11.62 8.77 23.09
CA GLU A 497 11.21 7.91 24.20
C GLU A 497 10.54 6.60 23.71
N ILE A 498 9.66 6.68 22.70
CA ILE A 498 8.89 5.51 22.23
C ILE A 498 9.61 4.67 21.16
N SER A 499 10.67 5.20 20.57
CA SER A 499 11.45 4.48 19.56
C SER A 499 12.28 3.35 20.19
N SER A 500 12.43 2.25 19.45
CA SER A 500 13.54 1.33 19.69
C SER A 500 14.87 2.04 19.39
N TYR A 501 15.98 1.52 19.91
CA TYR A 501 17.30 2.09 19.64
C TYR A 501 17.60 2.16 18.13
N GLN A 502 17.19 1.14 17.38
CA GLN A 502 17.40 1.06 15.95
C GLN A 502 16.59 2.12 15.21
N VAL A 503 15.29 2.23 15.49
CA VAL A 503 14.42 3.24 14.88
C VAL A 503 14.87 4.65 15.24
N TRP A 504 15.23 4.92 16.49
CA TRP A 504 15.76 6.24 16.87
C TRP A 504 17.05 6.57 16.10
N GLY A 505 17.95 5.60 15.97
CA GLY A 505 19.16 5.73 15.18
C GLY A 505 18.91 6.12 13.72
N GLU A 506 17.80 5.65 13.16
CA GLU A 506 17.35 5.90 11.78
C GLU A 506 16.56 7.20 11.60
N ILE A 507 15.98 7.80 12.65
CA ILE A 507 15.15 9.01 12.50
C ILE A 507 15.69 10.25 13.22
N GLN A 508 16.68 10.11 14.10
CA GLN A 508 17.20 11.21 14.91
C GLN A 508 17.77 12.36 14.06
N HIS A 509 18.27 12.10 12.84
CA HIS A 509 18.85 13.14 11.98
C HIS A 509 17.82 14.10 11.36
N TYR A 510 16.52 13.86 11.58
CA TYR A 510 15.44 14.76 11.16
C TYR A 510 15.11 15.84 12.21
N PHE A 511 15.77 15.82 13.37
CA PHE A 511 15.63 16.77 14.46
C PHE A 511 16.96 17.52 14.64
#